data_AF-A0AAW1SBH2-F1
#
_entry.id   AF-A0AAW1SBH2-F1
#
_cell.length_a   1.000
_cell.length_b   1.000
_cell.length_c   1.000
_cell.angle_alpha   90.00
_cell.angle_beta   90.00
_cell.angle_gamma   90.00
#
_symmetry.space_group_name_H-M   'P 1'
#
loop_
_entity.id
_entity.type
_entity.pdbx_description
1 polymer ?
#
loop_
_entity_poly.entity_id
_entity_poly.type
_entity_poly.pdbx_seq_one_letter_code
_entity_poly.pdbx_strand_id
1 'polypeptide(L)'
;MGNASGKDQQPEQPEELFTGVRTSPALIRNLANAPDFRDTHHPHRHDDREHRSSSKDEHDAHEAAEQCKATSQGHLQDLDSRVQQALEKSSRVGKLLLKNEQEELQSISQFADDLIRGEYSLPNKEAPCSKQRERCLQCYTEHEQECWRCKPEVEAYTACVQSERQSNATSAC
;
A
#
# COMPACT_ATOMS: atom_id res chain seq x y z
N MET A 1 34.15 -14.49 -25.61
CA MET A 1 34.80 -13.56 -24.66
C MET A 1 34.37 -12.15 -25.03
N GLY A 2 33.63 -11.45 -24.15
CA GLY A 2 33.17 -10.05 -24.31
C GLY A 2 32.05 -9.86 -25.35
N ASN A 3 30.97 -9.10 -25.16
CA ASN A 3 30.71 -8.02 -24.20
C ASN A 3 29.23 -7.96 -23.82
N ALA A 4 29.00 -7.54 -22.58
CA ALA A 4 27.72 -7.13 -22.03
C ALA A 4 27.51 -5.63 -22.31
N SER A 5 26.32 -5.26 -22.79
CA SER A 5 25.73 -3.92 -22.68
C SER A 5 24.51 -4.11 -21.78
N GLY A 6 24.41 -3.52 -20.58
CA GLY A 6 24.58 -2.10 -20.29
C GLY A 6 23.19 -1.58 -19.98
N LYS A 7 22.73 -1.83 -18.74
CA LYS A 7 21.44 -1.38 -18.20
C LYS A 7 21.57 0.09 -17.81
N ASP A 8 20.80 0.97 -18.43
CA ASP A 8 20.52 2.29 -17.87
C ASP A 8 19.39 2.16 -16.83
N GLN A 9 19.82 2.00 -15.58
CA GLN A 9 18.96 2.06 -14.40
C GLN A 9 19.01 3.53 -13.92
N GLN A 10 17.95 4.28 -14.20
CA GLN A 10 17.79 5.64 -13.69
C GLN A 10 17.52 5.58 -12.18
N PRO A 11 18.20 6.37 -11.33
CA PRO A 11 17.94 6.37 -9.89
C PRO A 11 16.66 7.13 -9.60
N GLU A 12 15.66 6.40 -9.09
CA GLU A 12 14.43 6.99 -8.56
C GLU A 12 14.76 7.77 -7.28
N GLN A 13 14.33 9.02 -7.24
CA GLN A 13 14.40 9.89 -6.07
C GLN A 13 13.54 9.28 -4.95
N PRO A 14 13.98 9.29 -3.68
CA PRO A 14 13.10 8.92 -2.58
C PRO A 14 12.02 10.00 -2.44
N GLU A 15 10.78 9.65 -2.74
CA GLU A 15 9.63 10.44 -2.34
C GLU A 15 9.56 10.44 -0.80
N GLU A 16 9.93 11.58 -0.22
CA GLU A 16 9.76 11.88 1.20
C GLU A 16 8.27 11.72 1.55
N LEU A 17 7.92 10.57 2.13
CA LEU A 17 6.61 10.29 2.69
C LEU A 17 6.43 11.16 3.94
N PHE A 18 6.07 12.43 3.72
CA PHE A 18 5.74 13.38 4.77
C PHE A 18 4.38 12.97 5.38
N THR A 19 4.41 12.01 6.29
CA THR A 19 3.28 11.69 7.17
C THR A 19 3.12 12.82 8.18
N GLY A 20 2.56 13.95 7.71
CA GLY A 20 2.15 15.04 8.57
C GLY A 20 1.00 14.58 9.47
N VAL A 21 1.34 14.03 10.64
CA VAL A 21 0.36 13.76 11.69
C VAL A 21 -0.25 15.10 12.11
N ARG A 22 -1.50 15.34 11.71
CA ARG A 22 -2.27 16.51 12.16
C ARG A 22 -2.61 16.33 13.64
N THR A 23 -1.73 16.78 14.52
CA THR A 23 -2.03 16.87 15.94
C THR A 23 -3.06 17.98 16.17
N SER A 24 -4.18 17.65 16.82
CA SER A 24 -5.18 18.64 17.22
C SER A 24 -4.57 19.69 18.17
N PRO A 25 -4.97 20.97 18.08
CA PRO A 25 -4.51 22.02 19.02
C PRO A 25 -4.72 21.66 20.50
N ALA A 26 -5.72 20.81 20.80
CA ALA A 26 -5.97 20.31 22.14
C ALA A 26 -4.85 19.39 22.67
N LEU A 27 -4.22 18.60 21.78
CA LEU A 27 -3.13 17.70 22.14
C LEU A 27 -1.86 18.49 22.49
N ILE A 28 -1.56 19.52 21.70
CA ILE A 28 -0.40 20.42 21.91
C ILE A 28 -0.53 21.14 23.26
N ARG A 29 -1.74 21.57 23.64
CA ARG A 29 -1.99 22.26 24.90
C ARG A 29 -1.76 21.38 26.14
N ASN A 30 -2.02 20.08 26.04
CA ASN A 30 -1.81 19.15 27.16
C ASN A 30 -0.32 18.80 27.35
N LEU A 31 0.47 18.78 26.27
CA LEU A 31 1.93 18.61 26.35
C LEU A 31 2.64 19.83 26.95
N ALA A 32 2.13 21.05 26.70
CA ALA A 32 2.67 22.28 27.26
C ALA A 32 2.40 22.48 28.77
N ASN A 33 1.45 21.72 29.34
CA ASN A 33 1.05 21.81 30.74
C ASN A 33 1.55 20.64 31.60
N ALA A 34 2.53 19.86 31.12
CA ALA A 34 3.17 18.84 31.93
C ALA A 34 3.89 19.52 33.11
N PRO A 35 3.58 19.17 34.38
CA PRO A 35 4.27 19.74 35.52
C PRO A 35 5.75 19.33 35.48
N ASP A 36 6.62 20.34 35.58
CA ASP A 36 8.07 20.20 35.61
C ASP A 36 8.48 19.38 36.85
N PHE A 37 8.99 18.17 36.66
CA PHE A 37 9.36 17.25 37.74
C PHE A 37 10.73 17.59 38.33
N ARG A 38 10.93 18.84 38.76
CA ARG A 38 12.15 19.27 39.45
C ARG A 38 11.87 20.35 40.50
N ASP A 39 11.30 19.93 41.62
CA ASP A 39 11.49 20.62 42.90
C ASP A 39 11.97 19.62 43.96
N THR A 40 13.29 19.42 43.99
CA THR A 40 13.98 18.86 45.15
C THR A 40 14.05 19.92 46.24
N HIS A 41 13.06 19.93 47.14
CA HIS A 41 13.16 20.65 48.41
C HIS A 41 14.22 19.99 49.29
N HIS A 42 15.25 20.76 49.64
CA HIS A 42 16.19 20.48 50.72
C HIS A 42 15.46 20.49 52.07
N PRO A 43 15.62 19.48 52.95
CA PRO A 43 14.96 19.51 54.25
C PRO A 43 15.70 20.46 55.20
N HIS A 44 14.95 21.42 55.74
CA HIS A 44 15.36 22.22 56.88
C HIS A 44 15.42 21.33 58.13
N ARG A 45 16.55 21.39 58.85
CA ARG A 45 16.72 20.84 60.20
C ARG A 45 15.65 21.39 61.14
N HIS A 46 14.89 20.52 61.80
CA HIS A 46 14.27 20.81 63.08
C HIS A 46 14.13 19.53 63.94
N ASP A 47 14.65 19.67 65.16
CA ASP A 47 14.41 18.95 66.41
C ASP A 47 14.28 17.42 66.45
N ASP A 48 15.28 16.81 67.09
CA ASP A 48 15.21 15.52 67.77
C ASP A 48 14.17 15.57 68.90
N ARG A 49 12.90 15.38 68.56
CA ARG A 49 11.87 15.00 69.53
C ARG A 49 11.55 13.53 69.32
N GLU A 50 12.09 12.69 70.20
CA GLU A 50 11.73 11.27 70.28
C GLU A 50 10.20 11.13 70.45
N HIS A 51 9.50 10.96 69.33
CA HIS A 51 8.14 10.49 69.32
C HIS A 51 8.19 8.96 69.38
N ARG A 52 7.85 8.45 70.55
CA ARG A 52 7.30 7.10 70.71
C ARG A 52 6.06 7.05 69.82
N SER A 53 6.21 6.57 68.59
CA SER A 53 5.10 6.37 67.65
C SER A 53 4.08 5.46 68.32
N SER A 54 2.86 5.99 68.47
CA SER A 54 1.77 5.18 68.98
C SER A 54 1.38 4.24 67.85
N SER A 55 1.17 2.96 68.15
CA SER A 55 0.83 1.90 67.18
C SER A 55 -0.38 2.21 66.27
N LYS A 56 -1.10 3.30 66.55
CA LYS A 56 -2.23 3.83 65.80
C LYS A 56 -1.80 4.68 64.59
N ASP A 57 -0.75 5.48 64.72
CA ASP A 57 -0.24 6.32 63.63
C ASP A 57 0.36 5.47 62.49
N GLU A 58 0.98 4.33 62.83
CA GLU A 58 1.49 3.37 61.86
C GLU A 58 0.36 2.60 61.16
N HIS A 59 -0.76 2.36 61.85
CA HIS A 59 -1.93 1.70 61.29
C HIS A 59 -2.65 2.60 60.28
N ASP A 60 -2.85 3.87 60.64
CA ASP A 60 -3.50 4.86 59.77
C ASP A 60 -2.67 5.13 58.51
N ALA A 61 -1.33 5.14 58.63
CA ALA A 61 -0.42 5.27 57.49
C ALA A 61 -0.45 4.04 56.55
N HIS A 62 -0.56 2.83 57.12
CA HIS A 62 -0.70 1.60 56.33
C HIS A 62 -2.05 1.55 55.60
N GLU A 63 -3.13 1.98 56.25
CA GLU A 63 -4.47 2.04 55.65
C GLU A 63 -4.52 3.05 54.49
N ALA A 64 -3.92 4.23 54.66
CA ALA A 64 -3.80 5.22 53.58
C ALA A 64 -2.97 4.70 52.39
N ALA A 65 -1.89 3.97 52.64
CA ALA A 65 -1.04 3.40 51.59
C ALA A 65 -1.78 2.32 50.78
N GLU A 66 -2.53 1.43 51.45
CA GLU A 66 -3.38 0.42 50.79
C GLU A 66 -4.50 1.08 49.98
N GLN A 67 -5.12 2.15 50.50
CA GLN A 67 -6.13 2.92 49.77
C GLN A 67 -5.54 3.55 48.49
N CYS A 68 -4.37 4.18 48.55
CA CYS A 68 -3.69 4.76 47.38
C CYS A 68 -3.34 3.69 46.33
N LYS A 69 -2.93 2.50 46.77
CA LYS A 69 -2.63 1.36 45.89
C LYS A 69 -3.88 0.83 45.20
N ALA A 70 -4.98 0.66 45.92
CA ALA A 70 -6.27 0.26 45.35
C ALA A 70 -6.78 1.27 44.32
N THR A 71 -6.66 2.57 44.63
CA THR A 71 -7.14 3.65 43.74
C THR A 71 -6.32 3.73 42.46
N SER A 72 -4.99 3.62 42.55
CA SER A 72 -4.11 3.61 41.37
C SER A 72 -4.28 2.36 40.51
N GLN A 73 -4.50 1.19 41.12
CA GLN A 73 -4.82 -0.04 40.39
C GLN A 73 -6.17 0.05 39.66
N GLY A 74 -7.20 0.58 40.31
CA GLY A 74 -8.50 0.82 39.67
C GLY A 74 -8.39 1.80 38.50
N HIS A 75 -7.58 2.85 38.62
CA HIS A 75 -7.35 3.79 37.53
C HIS A 75 -6.62 3.15 36.33
N LEU A 76 -5.60 2.32 36.58
CA LEU A 76 -4.90 1.60 35.52
C LEU A 76 -5.82 0.60 34.81
N GLN A 77 -6.73 -0.07 35.55
CA GLN A 77 -7.72 -0.98 34.98
C GLN A 77 -8.76 -0.25 34.10
N ASP A 78 -9.22 0.95 34.51
CA ASP A 78 -10.11 1.77 33.68
C ASP A 78 -9.42 2.18 32.37
N LEU A 79 -8.16 2.63 32.45
CA LEU A 79 -7.39 3.01 31.27
C LEU A 79 -7.20 1.82 30.31
N ASP A 80 -6.82 0.65 30.83
CA ASP A 80 -6.65 -0.56 30.02
C ASP A 80 -7.95 -0.98 29.34
N SER A 81 -9.08 -0.98 30.08
CA SER A 81 -10.41 -1.27 29.54
C SER A 81 -10.79 -0.30 28.40
N ARG A 82 -10.52 0.99 28.58
CA ARG A 82 -10.80 2.02 27.57
C ARG A 82 -9.94 1.85 26.32
N VAL A 83 -8.66 1.49 26.48
CA VAL A 83 -7.75 1.21 25.36
C VAL A 83 -8.22 -0.02 24.60
N GLN A 84 -8.55 -1.11 25.29
CA GLN A 84 -9.07 -2.33 24.66
C GLN A 84 -10.35 -2.05 23.86
N GLN A 85 -11.30 -1.31 24.44
CA GLN A 85 -12.52 -0.94 23.75
C GLN A 85 -12.26 -0.08 22.50
N ALA A 86 -11.31 0.85 22.58
CA ALA A 86 -10.91 1.67 21.43
C ALA A 86 -10.27 0.82 20.32
N LEU A 87 -9.43 -0.15 20.67
CA LEU A 87 -8.80 -1.08 19.73
C LEU A 87 -9.82 -2.01 19.08
N GLU A 88 -10.80 -2.52 19.82
CA GLU A 88 -11.86 -3.35 19.25
C GLU A 88 -12.71 -2.56 18.25
N LYS A 89 -13.08 -1.31 18.61
CA LYS A 89 -13.84 -0.42 17.74
C LYS A 89 -13.06 -0.12 16.45
N SER A 90 -11.78 0.24 16.56
CA SER A 90 -10.95 0.55 15.39
C SER A 90 -10.71 -0.69 14.53
N SER A 91 -10.47 -1.86 15.14
CA SER A 91 -10.31 -3.13 14.43
C SER A 91 -11.58 -3.50 13.66
N ARG A 92 -12.76 -3.35 14.27
CA ARG A 92 -14.04 -3.62 13.61
C ARG A 92 -14.27 -2.72 12.41
N VAL A 93 -14.03 -1.41 12.56
CA VAL A 93 -14.19 -0.45 11.45
C VAL A 93 -13.16 -0.74 10.36
N GLY A 94 -11.90 -1.00 10.71
CA GLY A 94 -10.85 -1.35 9.75
C GLY A 94 -11.18 -2.59 8.93
N LYS A 95 -11.71 -3.64 9.57
CA LYS A 95 -12.16 -4.85 8.85
C LYS A 95 -13.30 -4.57 7.86
N LEU A 96 -14.23 -3.69 8.22
CA LEU A 96 -15.33 -3.32 7.32
C LEU A 96 -14.84 -2.52 6.13
N LEU A 97 -13.91 -1.57 6.36
CA LEU A 97 -13.31 -0.78 5.29
C LEU A 97 -12.56 -1.65 4.29
N LEU A 98 -11.72 -2.58 4.77
CA LEU A 98 -10.99 -3.52 3.90
C LEU A 98 -11.93 -4.40 3.09
N LYS A 99 -13.05 -4.83 3.68
CA LYS A 99 -14.05 -5.61 2.95
C LYS A 99 -14.68 -4.78 1.84
N ASN A 100 -15.10 -3.54 2.14
CA ASN A 100 -15.71 -2.66 1.15
C ASN A 100 -14.73 -2.31 0.02
N GLU A 101 -13.47 -2.00 0.36
CA GLU A 101 -12.42 -1.74 -0.61
C GLU A 101 -12.25 -2.92 -1.57
N GLN A 102 -12.22 -4.15 -1.06
CA GLN A 102 -12.09 -5.34 -1.89
C GLN A 102 -13.29 -5.52 -2.84
N GLU A 103 -14.51 -5.24 -2.38
CA GLU A 103 -15.73 -5.31 -3.18
C GLU A 103 -15.74 -4.22 -4.27
N GLU A 104 -15.34 -3.00 -3.93
CA GLU A 104 -15.24 -1.88 -4.88
C GLU A 104 -14.18 -2.14 -5.95
N LEU A 105 -12.98 -2.60 -5.56
CA LEU A 105 -11.92 -2.96 -6.50
C LEU A 105 -12.38 -4.04 -7.49
N GLN A 106 -13.11 -5.05 -7.01
CA GLN A 106 -13.66 -6.07 -7.88
C GLN A 106 -14.68 -5.50 -8.86
N SER A 107 -15.57 -4.62 -8.40
CA SER A 107 -16.56 -3.95 -9.25
C SER A 107 -15.90 -3.06 -10.32
N ILE A 108 -14.87 -2.31 -9.94
CA ILE A 108 -14.14 -1.43 -10.88
C ILE A 108 -13.40 -2.27 -11.91
N SER A 109 -12.75 -3.36 -11.50
CA SER A 109 -12.07 -4.25 -12.45
C SER A 109 -13.04 -4.84 -13.46
N GLN A 110 -14.20 -5.33 -13.00
CA GLN A 110 -15.22 -5.88 -13.89
C GLN A 110 -15.74 -4.82 -14.86
N PHE A 111 -16.03 -3.62 -14.35
CA PHE A 111 -16.50 -2.53 -15.19
C PHE A 111 -15.46 -2.11 -16.24
N ALA A 112 -14.18 -2.05 -15.85
CA ALA A 112 -13.09 -1.75 -16.77
C ALA A 112 -12.96 -2.82 -17.87
N ASP A 113 -13.03 -4.10 -17.50
CA ASP A 113 -12.98 -5.21 -18.45
C ASP A 113 -14.16 -5.18 -19.43
N ASP A 114 -15.37 -4.88 -18.93
CA ASP A 114 -16.58 -4.76 -19.74
C ASP A 114 -16.50 -3.57 -20.70
N LEU A 115 -16.02 -2.43 -20.23
CA LEU A 115 -15.82 -1.23 -21.05
C LEU A 115 -14.79 -1.47 -22.15
N ILE A 116 -13.65 -2.09 -21.79
CA ILE A 116 -12.61 -2.46 -22.76
C ILE A 116 -13.20 -3.41 -23.80
N ARG A 117 -13.93 -4.43 -23.38
CA ARG A 117 -14.51 -5.43 -24.29
C ARG A 117 -15.58 -4.84 -25.20
N GLY A 118 -16.43 -3.95 -24.67
CA GLY A 118 -17.60 -3.42 -25.35
C GLY A 118 -17.28 -2.26 -26.30
N GLU A 119 -16.49 -1.29 -25.84
CA GLU A 119 -16.31 -0.02 -26.55
C GLU A 119 -14.92 0.11 -27.18
N TYR A 120 -13.88 -0.39 -26.52
CA TYR A 120 -12.49 -0.13 -26.92
C TYR A 120 -11.78 -1.32 -27.57
N SER A 121 -12.39 -2.51 -27.53
CA SER A 121 -11.86 -3.70 -28.17
C SER A 121 -12.00 -3.52 -29.67
N LEU A 122 -10.88 -3.24 -30.33
CA LEU A 122 -10.84 -3.25 -31.78
C LEU A 122 -11.25 -4.65 -32.25
N PRO A 123 -12.20 -4.77 -33.21
CA PRO A 123 -12.53 -6.06 -33.77
C PRO A 123 -11.24 -6.70 -34.27
N ASN A 124 -10.94 -7.89 -33.75
CA ASN A 124 -9.76 -8.67 -34.12
C ASN A 124 -9.94 -9.17 -35.56
N LYS A 125 -9.84 -8.25 -36.51
CA LYS A 125 -9.81 -8.57 -37.93
C LYS A 125 -8.49 -9.26 -38.17
N GLU A 126 -8.53 -10.41 -38.84
CA GLU A 126 -7.31 -11.02 -39.34
C GLU A 126 -6.50 -9.96 -40.07
N ALA A 127 -5.21 -9.86 -39.70
CA ALA A 127 -4.31 -8.93 -40.37
C ALA A 127 -4.36 -9.21 -41.88
N PRO A 128 -4.41 -8.16 -42.72
CA PRO A 128 -4.45 -8.35 -44.16
C PRO A 128 -3.27 -9.22 -44.62
N CYS A 129 -3.54 -10.12 -45.58
CA CYS A 129 -2.57 -11.08 -46.11
C CYS A 129 -2.06 -12.14 -45.11
N SER A 130 -2.78 -12.41 -44.01
CA SER A 130 -2.46 -13.44 -43.00
C SER A 130 -2.20 -14.81 -43.62
N LYS A 131 -3.10 -15.26 -44.50
CA LYS A 131 -3.02 -16.59 -45.15
C LYS A 131 -1.78 -16.75 -46.03
N GLN A 132 -1.42 -15.72 -46.79
CA GLN A 132 -0.23 -15.72 -47.63
C GLN A 132 1.04 -15.67 -46.77
N ARG A 133 1.02 -14.91 -45.67
CA ARG A 133 2.12 -14.88 -44.68
C ARG A 133 2.35 -16.26 -44.07
N GLU A 134 1.29 -16.94 -43.64
CA GLU A 134 1.37 -18.27 -43.05
C GLU A 134 1.95 -19.29 -44.02
N ARG A 135 1.50 -19.30 -45.28
CA ARG A 135 2.07 -20.17 -46.32
C ARG A 135 3.55 -19.90 -46.59
N CYS A 136 3.95 -18.63 -46.59
CA CYS A 136 5.34 -18.24 -46.77
C CYS A 136 6.21 -18.73 -45.61
N LEU A 137 5.75 -18.55 -44.36
CA LEU A 137 6.45 -19.08 -43.18
C LEU A 137 6.52 -20.60 -43.21
N GLN A 138 5.41 -21.27 -43.55
CA GLN A 138 5.35 -22.71 -43.64
C GLN A 138 6.34 -23.26 -44.68
N CYS A 139 6.43 -22.62 -45.85
CA CYS A 139 7.40 -23.02 -46.87
C CYS A 139 8.83 -22.92 -46.37
N TYR A 140 9.20 -21.82 -45.68
CA TYR A 140 10.54 -21.68 -45.14
C TYR A 140 10.86 -22.71 -44.06
N THR A 141 9.87 -23.09 -43.24
CA THR A 141 10.05 -24.18 -42.26
C THR A 141 10.17 -25.55 -42.91
N GLU A 142 9.53 -25.78 -44.06
CA GLU A 142 9.60 -27.06 -44.80
C GLU A 142 10.86 -27.16 -45.69
N HIS A 143 11.43 -26.02 -46.10
CA HIS A 143 12.56 -25.94 -47.03
C HIS A 143 13.73 -25.11 -46.49
N GLU A 144 14.15 -25.35 -45.23
CA GLU A 144 15.21 -24.57 -44.56
C GLU A 144 16.52 -24.45 -45.33
N GLN A 145 16.92 -25.50 -46.07
CA GLN A 145 18.15 -25.52 -46.87
C GLN A 145 17.92 -25.09 -48.33
N GLU A 146 16.68 -25.10 -48.79
CA GLU A 146 16.27 -24.84 -50.18
C GLU A 146 15.30 -23.66 -50.25
N CYS A 147 15.60 -22.58 -49.51
CA CYS A 147 14.80 -21.36 -49.40
C CYS A 147 14.37 -20.73 -50.74
N TRP A 148 15.11 -20.99 -51.82
CA TRP A 148 14.77 -20.52 -53.17
C TRP A 148 13.50 -21.17 -53.72
N ARG A 149 13.08 -22.33 -53.21
CA ARG A 149 11.80 -22.97 -53.55
C ARG A 149 10.59 -22.17 -53.09
N CYS A 150 10.75 -21.33 -52.06
CA CYS A 150 9.67 -20.51 -51.49
C CYS A 150 9.39 -19.21 -52.24
N LYS A 151 10.02 -19.02 -53.40
CA LYS A 151 9.77 -17.88 -54.29
C LYS A 151 8.27 -17.66 -54.60
N PRO A 152 7.46 -18.67 -54.97
CA PRO A 152 6.06 -18.43 -55.32
C PRO A 152 5.23 -17.97 -54.11
N GLU A 153 5.50 -18.47 -52.90
CA GLU A 153 4.83 -18.05 -51.67
C GLU A 153 5.20 -16.60 -51.29
N VAL A 154 6.47 -16.22 -51.48
CA VAL A 154 6.92 -14.84 -51.29
C VAL A 154 6.29 -13.88 -52.31
N GLU A 155 6.21 -14.27 -53.57
CA GLU A 155 5.54 -13.50 -54.63
C GLU A 155 4.04 -13.32 -54.33
N ALA A 156 3.36 -14.39 -53.87
CA ALA A 156 1.96 -14.31 -53.48
C ALA A 156 1.74 -13.38 -52.27
N TYR A 157 2.62 -13.41 -51.27
CA TYR A 157 2.55 -12.51 -50.11
C TYR A 157 2.79 -11.05 -50.51
N THR A 158 3.83 -10.79 -51.31
CA THR A 158 4.16 -9.43 -51.76
C THR A 158 3.07 -8.83 -52.64
N ALA A 159 2.47 -9.61 -53.55
CA ALA A 159 1.35 -9.18 -54.37
C ALA A 159 0.14 -8.77 -53.52
N CYS A 160 -0.20 -9.56 -52.49
CA CYS A 160 -1.28 -9.22 -51.57
C CYS A 160 -1.00 -7.91 -50.82
N VAL A 161 0.20 -7.75 -50.26
CA VAL A 161 0.57 -6.52 -49.52
C VAL A 161 0.53 -5.29 -50.42
N GLN A 162 0.95 -5.41 -51.68
CA GLN A 162 0.88 -4.31 -52.64
C GLN A 162 -0.57 -3.94 -52.97
N SER A 163 -1.44 -4.93 -53.20
CA SER A 163 -2.87 -4.71 -53.43
C SER A 163 -3.55 -4.00 -52.25
N GLU A 164 -3.27 -4.46 -51.03
CA GLU A 164 -3.83 -3.87 -49.80
C GLU A 164 -3.33 -2.45 -49.55
N ARG A 165 -2.06 -2.15 -49.89
CA ARG A 165 -1.55 -0.76 -49.80
C ARG A 165 -2.27 0.17 -50.76
N GLN A 166 -2.57 -0.30 -51.97
CA GLN A 166 -3.27 0.48 -52.99
C GLN A 166 -4.74 0.70 -52.61
N SER A 167 -5.43 -0.34 -52.13
CA SER A 167 -6.83 -0.23 -51.69
C SER A 167 -6.99 0.71 -50.50
N ASN A 168 -6.13 0.59 -49.48
CA ASN A 168 -6.16 1.46 -48.30
C ASN A 168 -5.80 2.92 -48.63
N ALA A 169 -4.91 3.16 -49.60
CA ALA A 169 -4.61 4.51 -50.08
C ALA A 169 -5.81 5.16 -50.79
N THR A 170 -6.63 4.37 -51.49
CA THR A 170 -7.83 4.89 -52.18
C THR A 170 -9.05 5.10 -51.27
N SER A 171 -9.17 4.36 -50.16
CA SER A 171 -10.27 4.54 -49.19
C SER A 171 -10.05 5.70 -48.20
N ALA A 172 -8.88 6.35 -48.23
CA ALA A 172 -8.54 7.49 -47.36
C ALA A 172 -8.72 8.87 -48.02
N CYS A 173 -9.25 8.92 -49.25
CA CYS A 173 -9.57 10.15 -49.98
C CYS A 173 -11.08 10.44 -50.01
#